data_AF-A0A1M3H9J0-F1
#
_entry.id   AF-A0A1M3H9J0-F1
#
_cell.length_a   1.000
_cell.length_b   1.000
_cell.length_c   1.000
_cell.angle_alpha   90.00
_cell.angle_beta   90.00
_cell.angle_gamma   90.00
#
_symmetry.space_group_name_H-M   'P 1'
#
loop_
_entity.id
_entity.type
_entity.pdbx_description
1 polymer ?
#
loop_
_entity_poly.entity_id
_entity_poly.type
_entity_poly.pdbx_seq_one_letter_code
_entity_poly.pdbx_strand_id
1 'polypeptide(L)' 'MSIEDLIITIYCRIEEIYQEIVKEIKLRLRGTPPSLSDGEILTMLVVGEYLGLGSDKKIWSYFSQH' A
#
# COMPACT_ATOMS: atom_id res chain seq x y z
N MET A 1 19.74 4.03 -0.35
CA MET A 1 18.35 4.08 0.08
C MET A 1 18.08 2.80 0.83
N SER A 2 17.67 2.88 2.08
CA SER A 2 17.25 1.71 2.84
C SER A 2 15.87 1.22 2.35
N ILE A 3 15.43 0.07 2.83
CA ILE A 3 14.08 -0.42 2.54
C ILE A 3 13.03 0.52 3.15
N GLU A 4 13.30 1.07 4.32
CA GLU A 4 12.44 2.03 5.00
C GLU A 4 12.31 3.32 4.18
N ASP A 5 13.42 3.84 3.63
CA ASP A 5 13.39 5.00 2.73
C ASP A 5 12.52 4.71 1.49
N LEU A 6 12.64 3.51 0.92
CA LEU A 6 11.83 3.08 -0.22
C LEU A 6 10.34 3.04 0.15
N ILE A 7 9.99 2.40 1.27
CA ILE A 7 8.59 2.28 1.72
C ILE A 7 8.00 3.68 1.93
N ILE A 8 8.70 4.56 2.63
CA ILE A 8 8.24 5.94 2.89
C ILE A 8 8.06 6.70 1.58
N THR A 9 9.04 6.61 0.67
CA THR A 9 8.99 7.31 -0.62
C THR A 9 7.80 6.84 -1.45
N ILE A 10 7.57 5.53 -1.52
CA ILE A 10 6.44 4.96 -2.26
C ILE A 10 5.11 5.32 -1.59
N TYR A 11 5.03 5.26 -0.26
CA TYR A 11 3.82 5.64 0.47
C TYR A 11 3.41 7.08 0.19
N CYS A 12 4.33 8.04 0.36
CA CYS A 12 4.04 9.44 0.07
C CYS A 12 3.59 9.62 -1.38
N ARG A 13 4.24 8.94 -2.33
CA ARG A 13 3.88 9.05 -3.74
C ARG A 13 2.51 8.45 -4.05
N ILE A 14 2.16 7.34 -3.42
CA ILE A 14 0.85 6.71 -3.58
C ILE A 14 -0.23 7.59 -2.98
N GLU A 15 -0.02 8.18 -1.80
CA GLU A 15 -0.98 9.09 -1.19
C GLU A 15 -1.26 10.30 -2.10
N GLU A 16 -0.22 10.93 -2.65
CA GLU A 16 -0.38 12.02 -3.63
C GLU A 16 -1.28 11.61 -4.81
N ILE A 17 -0.94 10.48 -5.45
CA ILE A 17 -1.67 9.97 -6.63
C ILE A 17 -3.09 9.56 -6.26
N TYR A 18 -3.27 8.90 -5.12
CA TYR A 18 -4.57 8.42 -4.66
C TYR A 18 -5.50 9.60 -4.40
N GLN A 19 -5.03 10.65 -3.72
CA GLN A 19 -5.82 11.86 -3.47
C GLN A 19 -6.19 12.59 -4.77
N GLU A 20 -5.29 12.63 -5.76
CA GLU A 20 -5.58 13.23 -7.07
C GLU A 20 -6.66 12.47 -7.85
N ILE A 21 -6.63 11.13 -7.81
CA ILE A 21 -7.55 10.26 -8.55
C ILE A 21 -8.91 10.14 -7.85
N VAL A 22 -8.88 9.82 -6.55
CA VAL A 22 -10.07 9.44 -5.78
C VAL A 22 -10.77 10.68 -5.22
N LYS A 23 -10.02 11.74 -4.89
CA LYS A 23 -10.55 12.98 -4.31
C LYS A 23 -11.46 12.66 -3.11
N GLU A 24 -12.68 13.19 -3.11
CA GLU A 24 -13.67 12.95 -2.06
C GLU A 24 -14.56 11.72 -2.31
N ILE A 25 -14.29 10.94 -3.36
CA ILE A 25 -15.12 9.79 -3.73
C ILE A 25 -14.81 8.62 -2.80
N LYS A 26 -15.79 8.19 -2.00
CA LYS A 26 -15.67 6.91 -1.28
C LYS A 26 -15.78 5.74 -2.25
N LEU A 27 -14.64 5.09 -2.56
CA LEU A 27 -14.60 3.89 -3.40
C LEU A 27 -15.42 2.73 -2.81
N ARG A 28 -15.45 2.62 -1.48
CA ARG A 28 -16.19 1.56 -0.78
C ARG A 28 -17.31 2.14 0.08
N LEU A 29 -18.55 1.74 -0.22
CA LEU A 29 -19.76 2.26 0.45
C LEU A 29 -20.34 1.32 1.52
N ARG A 30 -19.92 0.05 1.55
CA ARG A 30 -20.47 -1.00 2.44
C ARG A 30 -19.42 -2.05 2.83
N GLY A 31 -19.73 -2.82 3.86
CA GLY A 31 -18.89 -3.88 4.42
C GLY A 31 -18.12 -3.42 5.66
N THR A 32 -17.38 -4.34 6.28
CA THR A 32 -16.50 -4.02 7.41
C THR A 32 -15.37 -3.11 6.93
N PRO A 33 -15.02 -2.07 7.71
CA PRO A 33 -13.87 -1.23 7.38
C PRO A 33 -12.60 -2.09 7.34
N PRO A 34 -11.71 -1.88 6.35
CA PRO A 34 -10.43 -2.58 6.32
C PRO A 34 -9.55 -2.12 7.49
N SER A 35 -8.65 -3.00 7.93
CA SER A 35 -7.66 -2.68 8.98
C SER A 35 -6.54 -1.76 8.50
N LEU A 36 -6.35 -1.67 7.18
CA LEU A 36 -5.37 -0.82 6.51
C LEU A 36 -6.09 0.10 5.54
N SER A 37 -5.56 1.29 5.36
CA SER A 37 -5.96 2.22 4.31
C SER A 37 -5.60 1.68 2.92
N ASP A 38 -6.27 2.22 1.90
CA ASP A 38 -5.96 1.87 0.51
C ASP A 38 -4.52 2.26 0.16
N GLY A 39 -4.01 3.39 0.68
CA GLY A 39 -2.63 3.81 0.49
C GLY A 39 -1.61 2.85 1.07
N GLU A 40 -1.84 2.34 2.29
CA GLU A 40 -1.00 1.32 2.91
C GLU A 40 -0.99 0.03 2.08
N ILE A 41 -2.16 -0.47 1.68
CA ILE A 41 -2.29 -1.69 0.86
C ILE A 41 -1.54 -1.53 -0.47
N LEU A 42 -1.78 -0.42 -1.18
CA LEU A 42 -1.14 -0.17 -2.47
C LEU A 42 0.39 -0.06 -2.31
N THR A 43 0.86 0.56 -1.23
CA THR A 43 2.29 0.65 -0.92
C THR A 43 2.88 -0.74 -0.69
N MET A 44 2.22 -1.57 0.11
CA MET A 44 2.65 -2.94 0.36
C MET A 44 2.74 -3.74 -0.93
N LEU A 45 1.77 -3.61 -1.83
CA LEU A 45 1.75 -4.31 -3.12
C LEU A 45 2.90 -3.86 -4.03
N VAL A 46 3.12 -2.54 -4.17
CA VAL A 46 4.18 -2.00 -5.04
C VAL A 46 5.57 -2.36 -4.51
N VAL A 47 5.82 -2.15 -3.22
CA VAL A 47 7.12 -2.49 -2.61
C VAL A 47 7.32 -4.01 -2.62
N GLY A 48 6.29 -4.78 -2.29
CA GLY A 48 6.36 -6.23 -2.28
C GLY A 48 6.67 -6.83 -3.66
N GLU A 49 6.11 -6.25 -4.71
CA GLU A 49 6.42 -6.63 -6.09
C GLU A 49 7.84 -6.21 -6.48
N TYR A 50 8.27 -5.00 -6.10
CA TYR A 50 9.65 -4.55 -6.30
C TYR A 50 10.68 -5.47 -5.62
N LEU A 51 10.35 -6.02 -4.45
CA LEU A 51 11.16 -7.01 -3.72
C LEU A 51 11.08 -8.42 -4.32
N GLY A 52 10.28 -8.65 -5.37
CA GLY A 52 10.16 -9.95 -6.04
C GLY A 52 9.39 -11.00 -5.25
N LEU A 53 8.51 -10.59 -4.33
CA LEU A 53 7.73 -11.53 -3.51
C LEU A 53 6.69 -12.28 -4.34
N GLY A 54 6.17 -11.70 -5.42
CA GLY A 54 5.42 -12.38 -6.48
C GLY A 54 4.11 -13.05 -6.06
N SER A 55 3.60 -12.74 -4.86
CA SER A 55 2.26 -13.14 -4.42
C SER A 55 1.82 -12.34 -3.20
N ASP A 56 0.53 -12.03 -3.12
CA ASP A 56 -0.07 -11.28 -2.02
C ASP A 56 0.20 -11.90 -0.64
N LYS A 57 0.24 -13.23 -0.55
CA LYS A 57 0.55 -13.93 0.71
C LYS A 57 1.97 -13.67 1.19
N LYS A 58 2.95 -13.66 0.28
CA LYS A 58 4.34 -13.38 0.61
C LYS A 58 4.53 -11.90 0.97
N ILE A 59 3.86 -11.01 0.24
CA ILE A 59 3.83 -9.57 0.54
C ILE A 59 3.27 -9.34 1.95
N TRP A 60 2.09 -9.92 2.25
CA TRP A 60 1.49 -9.83 3.57
C TRP A 60 2.42 -10.39 4.67
N SER A 61 3.00 -11.57 4.45
CA SER A 61 3.92 -12.19 5.42
C SER A 61 5.15 -11.34 5.68
N TYR A 62 5.68 -10.67 4.66
CA TYR A 62 6.83 -9.77 4.79
C TYR A 62 6.45 -8.57 5.68
N PHE A 63 5.39 -7.85 5.33
CA PHE A 63 4.97 -6.65 6.07
C PHE A 63 4.38 -6.93 7.45
N SER A 64 3.90 -8.15 7.71
CA SER A 64 3.46 -8.56 9.06
C SER A 64 4.61 -8.78 10.03
N GLN A 65 5.85 -8.86 9.53
CA GLN A 65 7.06 -9.14 10.31
C GLN A 65 8.10 -8.01 10.22
N HIS A 66 7.81 -6.97 9.45
CA HIS A 66 8.65 -5.80 9.21
C HIS A 66 8.28 -4.69 10.20
#